data_AF-A0A1Y4RID5-F1
#
_entry.id   AF-A0A1Y4RID5-F1
#
_cell.length_a   1.000
_cell.length_b   1.000
_cell.length_c   1.000
_cell.angle_alpha   90.00
_cell.angle_beta   90.00
_cell.angle_gamma   90.00
#
_symmetry.space_group_name_H-M   'P 1'
#
loop_
_entity.id
_entity.type
_entity.pdbx_description
1 polymer ?
#
loop_
_entity_poly.entity_id
_entity_poly.type
_entity_poly.pdbx_seq_one_letter_code
_entity_poly.pdbx_strand_id
1 'polypeptide(L)'
;MELVKKNIRMNRWKNHAATQLTLDDDFIVPDTMDDMEQVVLDTGSIQIEASRVQGEKVIIKGKLDFKVLYRKEGGGLQALGGSIPFEETVNVPGLTEHDYVNVTWELDDLNAGMINSRKMNVKALVTLNVQVESIFDAVAAVDVALSGNGEDTEALREELDVAGIAVRKKDTYRVKESISLSGNKPNMEKILWSEVRLAGTSSRPGDGTIHIDGELAVFVIYASEGEGTPVQWLEESIPFSGELEVTGCREDMIPVVSMRLVHREVEAKPDYDGEMRELELDAVVELDMKLYEEERIQLLSDLYSTNRELLPETGEVCFDQILTKNLCKCKISEKMEISRHDRILQICHSEGAVKIDEVEVKDDTLHIDGVLEVQLLYLTDDDSQPIQSVTEVAPFHQAVEAKGIDENSIYQLNASLDNMSAVMLGGSMVELRAVVNLDLLVLQPVCRQVITGVDVQPLDVEKLQRLPGIVGYIVQPGDSLWKIAKKFHTTVDNVMETNGLTSDLIMPGEKLILVKEIAQG
;
A
#
# COMPACT_ATOMS: atom_id res chain seq x y z
N MET A 1 -30.86 30.99 8.93
CA MET A 1 -29.66 30.60 9.68
C MET A 1 -28.84 29.72 8.75
N GLU A 2 -27.56 30.00 8.56
CA GLU A 2 -26.72 29.23 7.64
C GLU A 2 -25.70 28.41 8.43
N LEU A 3 -25.61 27.11 8.14
CA LEU A 3 -24.58 26.24 8.71
C LEU A 3 -23.26 26.47 7.96
N VAL A 4 -22.18 26.68 8.68
CA VAL A 4 -20.82 26.59 8.13
C VAL A 4 -20.50 25.10 8.00
N LYS A 5 -20.32 24.66 6.77
CA LYS A 5 -20.02 23.28 6.43
C LYS A 5 -18.56 23.17 6.03
N LYS A 6 -17.89 22.13 6.52
CA LYS A 6 -16.55 21.76 6.10
C LYS A 6 -16.63 20.51 5.25
N ASN A 7 -15.94 20.54 4.11
CA ASN A 7 -15.80 19.39 3.23
C ASN A 7 -14.50 18.70 3.60
N ILE A 8 -14.60 17.43 3.98
CA ILE A 8 -13.44 16.59 4.28
C ILE A 8 -13.32 15.56 3.17
N ARG A 9 -12.19 15.59 2.48
CA ARG A 9 -11.87 14.64 1.41
C ARG A 9 -11.30 13.38 2.02
N MET A 10 -12.05 12.30 1.86
CA MET A 10 -11.65 10.97 2.30
C MET A 10 -11.54 10.05 1.11
N ASN A 11 -10.80 8.96 1.30
CA ASN A 11 -10.67 7.94 0.29
C ASN A 11 -11.26 6.65 0.83
N ARG A 12 -12.46 6.33 0.34
CA ARG A 12 -13.15 5.13 0.77
C ARG A 12 -12.90 4.01 -0.22
N TRP A 13 -12.48 2.86 0.29
CA TRP A 13 -12.47 1.61 -0.44
C TRP A 13 -13.91 1.25 -0.78
N LYS A 14 -14.23 1.29 -2.06
CA LYS A 14 -15.59 1.06 -2.55
C LYS A 14 -15.80 -0.41 -2.89
N ASN A 15 -14.83 -0.99 -3.58
CA ASN A 15 -14.87 -2.39 -3.97
C ASN A 15 -13.46 -2.91 -4.29
N HIS A 16 -13.30 -4.22 -4.17
CA HIS A 16 -12.11 -4.95 -4.59
C HIS A 16 -12.56 -6.17 -5.40
N ALA A 17 -11.86 -6.42 -6.50
CA ALA A 17 -12.04 -7.63 -7.29
C ALA A 17 -10.67 -8.19 -7.67
N ALA A 18 -10.49 -9.49 -7.47
CA ALA A 18 -9.34 -10.23 -7.96
C ALA A 18 -9.78 -11.17 -9.09
N THR A 19 -8.95 -11.32 -10.11
CA THR A 19 -9.12 -12.37 -11.12
C THR A 19 -7.79 -13.06 -11.35
N GLN A 20 -7.85 -14.36 -11.65
CA GLN A 20 -6.69 -15.14 -12.03
C GLN A 20 -6.72 -15.39 -13.53
N LEU A 21 -5.61 -15.09 -14.19
CA LEU A 21 -5.39 -15.23 -15.62
C LEU A 21 -4.34 -16.31 -15.85
N THR A 22 -4.69 -17.33 -16.62
CA THR A 22 -3.73 -18.34 -17.09
C THR A 22 -3.28 -17.99 -18.50
N LEU A 23 -1.98 -17.77 -18.67
CA LEU A 23 -1.34 -17.61 -19.97
C LEU A 23 -0.66 -18.92 -20.33
N ASP A 24 -1.00 -19.50 -21.48
CA ASP A 24 -0.45 -20.77 -21.94
C ASP A 24 -0.21 -20.65 -23.45
N ASP A 25 1.05 -20.55 -23.85
CA ASP A 25 1.42 -20.43 -25.26
C ASP A 25 2.68 -21.23 -25.61
N ASP A 26 2.77 -21.63 -26.88
CA ASP A 26 3.84 -22.46 -27.41
C ASP A 26 4.83 -21.63 -28.23
N PHE A 27 6.10 -21.67 -27.85
CA PHE A 27 7.16 -20.96 -28.54
C PHE A 27 8.07 -21.91 -29.31
N ILE A 28 8.38 -21.50 -30.55
CA ILE A 28 9.33 -22.20 -31.41
C ILE A 28 10.69 -21.51 -31.27
N VAL A 29 11.72 -22.29 -30.99
CA VAL A 29 13.09 -21.81 -30.93
C VAL A 29 13.53 -21.44 -32.36
N PRO A 30 13.94 -20.18 -32.62
CA PRO A 30 14.32 -19.74 -33.95
C PRO A 30 15.46 -20.57 -34.55
N ASP A 31 15.49 -20.72 -35.89
CA ASP A 31 16.53 -21.46 -36.61
C ASP A 31 17.95 -20.89 -36.40
N THR A 32 18.05 -19.65 -35.93
CA THR A 32 19.33 -18.99 -35.59
C THR A 32 19.90 -19.42 -34.23
N MET A 33 19.13 -20.16 -33.43
CA MET A 33 19.54 -20.66 -32.12
C MET A 33 19.83 -22.16 -32.16
N ASP A 34 20.50 -22.69 -31.14
CA ASP A 34 20.82 -24.12 -31.03
C ASP A 34 19.66 -24.94 -30.41
N ASP A 35 19.70 -26.26 -30.55
CA ASP A 35 18.69 -27.17 -29.99
C ASP A 35 18.75 -27.17 -28.45
N MET A 36 17.57 -27.12 -27.81
CA MET A 36 17.43 -27.17 -26.36
C MET A 36 17.61 -28.60 -25.85
N GLU A 37 18.48 -28.76 -24.86
CA GLU A 37 18.64 -29.98 -24.08
C GLU A 37 17.84 -29.91 -22.76
N GLN A 38 17.93 -28.77 -22.05
CA GLN A 38 17.31 -28.59 -20.74
C GLN A 38 17.04 -27.10 -20.44
N VAL A 39 15.89 -26.78 -19.84
CA VAL A 39 15.62 -25.45 -19.27
C VAL A 39 16.25 -25.33 -17.89
N VAL A 40 16.98 -24.23 -17.64
CA VAL A 40 17.74 -23.98 -16.40
C VAL A 40 17.07 -22.92 -15.54
N LEU A 41 16.66 -21.81 -16.14
CA LEU A 41 15.95 -20.71 -15.48
C LEU A 41 14.86 -20.17 -16.39
N ASP A 42 13.76 -19.75 -15.81
CA ASP A 42 12.75 -18.91 -16.43
C ASP A 42 12.49 -17.70 -15.53
N THR A 43 12.11 -16.60 -16.16
CA THR A 43 11.72 -15.38 -15.46
C THR A 43 10.67 -14.66 -16.29
N GLY A 44 9.77 -13.97 -15.62
CA GLY A 44 8.63 -13.29 -16.22
C GLY A 44 8.41 -11.94 -15.57
N SER A 45 8.00 -10.99 -16.38
CA SER A 45 7.55 -9.69 -15.91
C SER A 45 6.27 -9.30 -16.62
N ILE A 46 5.27 -8.89 -15.84
CA ILE A 46 4.01 -8.39 -16.36
C ILE A 46 4.13 -6.88 -16.59
N GLN A 47 3.81 -6.44 -17.80
CA GLN A 47 3.70 -5.05 -18.18
C GLN A 47 2.26 -4.73 -18.53
N ILE A 48 1.62 -3.85 -17.76
CA ILE A 48 0.29 -3.32 -18.09
C ILE A 48 0.44 -2.15 -19.05
N GLU A 49 -0.14 -2.28 -20.24
CA GLU A 49 -0.09 -1.25 -21.28
C GLU A 49 -1.24 -0.24 -21.12
N ALA A 50 -2.42 -0.72 -20.71
CA ALA A 50 -3.57 0.13 -20.47
C ALA A 50 -4.60 -0.54 -19.54
N SER A 51 -5.24 0.27 -18.70
CA SER A 51 -6.46 -0.10 -17.96
C SER A 51 -7.57 0.91 -18.29
N ARG A 52 -8.76 0.43 -18.64
CA ARG A 52 -9.92 1.29 -18.95
C ARG A 52 -11.16 0.85 -18.19
N VAL A 53 -11.88 1.83 -17.66
CA VAL A 53 -13.20 1.62 -17.04
C VAL A 53 -14.28 1.67 -18.12
N GLN A 54 -15.17 0.68 -18.13
CA GLN A 54 -16.34 0.63 -19.01
C GLN A 54 -17.56 0.13 -18.23
N GLY A 55 -18.35 1.07 -17.71
CA GLY A 55 -19.46 0.75 -16.81
C GLY A 55 -18.95 0.08 -15.52
N GLU A 56 -19.51 -1.09 -15.18
CA GLU A 56 -19.10 -1.88 -14.01
C GLU A 56 -17.93 -2.83 -14.28
N LYS A 57 -17.09 -2.54 -15.27
CA LYS A 57 -15.98 -3.40 -15.69
C LYS A 57 -14.70 -2.62 -15.88
N VAL A 58 -13.58 -3.27 -15.60
CA VAL A 58 -12.23 -2.77 -15.89
C VAL A 58 -11.60 -3.70 -16.91
N ILE A 59 -11.27 -3.15 -18.09
CA ILE A 59 -10.56 -3.86 -19.15
C ILE A 59 -9.07 -3.57 -18.98
N ILE A 60 -8.29 -4.62 -18.76
CA ILE A 60 -6.85 -4.56 -18.53
C ILE A 60 -6.17 -5.18 -19.74
N LYS A 61 -5.29 -4.43 -20.39
CA LYS A 61 -4.44 -4.90 -21.49
C LYS A 61 -2.99 -4.83 -21.05
N GLY A 62 -2.28 -5.92 -21.27
CA GLY A 62 -0.87 -6.03 -20.92
C GLY A 62 -0.19 -7.13 -21.69
N LYS A 63 1.08 -7.36 -21.34
CA LYS A 63 1.87 -8.46 -21.86
C LYS A 63 2.73 -9.05 -20.75
N LEU A 64 2.89 -10.37 -20.80
CA LEU A 64 3.93 -11.07 -20.06
C LEU A 64 5.16 -11.12 -20.94
N ASP A 65 6.21 -10.40 -20.56
CA ASP A 65 7.54 -10.58 -21.15
C ASP A 65 8.28 -11.65 -20.34
N PHE A 66 8.74 -12.71 -20.99
CA PHE A 66 9.46 -13.79 -20.34
C PHE A 66 10.84 -13.99 -20.98
N LYS A 67 11.77 -14.52 -20.19
CA LYS A 67 13.09 -14.99 -20.65
C LYS A 67 13.33 -16.37 -20.08
N VAL A 68 13.92 -17.24 -20.90
CA VAL A 68 14.28 -18.60 -20.52
C VAL A 68 15.73 -18.84 -20.87
N LEU A 69 16.51 -19.27 -19.89
CA LEU A 69 17.87 -19.75 -20.04
C LEU A 69 17.85 -21.27 -20.19
N TYR A 70 18.38 -21.77 -21.30
CA TYR A 70 18.44 -23.19 -21.59
C TYR A 70 19.87 -23.63 -21.93
N ARG A 71 20.12 -24.93 -21.73
CA ARG A 71 21.33 -25.60 -22.17
C ARG A 71 21.17 -26.14 -23.58
N LYS A 72 22.24 -26.03 -24.35
CA LYS A 72 22.32 -26.51 -25.73
C LYS A 72 22.82 -27.96 -25.78
N GLU A 73 22.36 -28.75 -26.75
CA GLU A 73 22.85 -30.13 -26.95
C GLU A 73 24.38 -30.22 -27.17
N GLY A 74 25.01 -29.16 -27.68
CA GLY A 74 26.46 -29.06 -27.86
C GLY A 74 27.23 -28.56 -26.62
N GLY A 75 26.55 -28.36 -25.49
CA GLY A 75 27.09 -27.71 -24.31
C GLY A 75 26.99 -26.18 -24.36
N GLY A 76 27.05 -25.56 -23.17
CA GLY A 76 26.88 -24.11 -23.00
C GLY A 76 25.43 -23.66 -22.82
N LEU A 77 25.26 -22.38 -22.48
CA LEU A 77 23.97 -21.77 -22.17
C LEU A 77 23.55 -20.77 -23.24
N GLN A 78 22.26 -20.69 -23.51
CA GLN A 78 21.66 -19.70 -24.40
C GLN A 78 20.32 -19.23 -23.82
N ALA A 79 19.97 -17.98 -24.07
CA ALA A 79 18.70 -17.42 -23.63
C ALA A 79 17.77 -17.14 -24.80
N LEU A 80 16.48 -17.42 -24.59
CA LEU A 80 15.38 -17.07 -25.47
C LEU A 80 14.44 -16.12 -24.71
N GLY A 81 14.02 -15.04 -25.37
CA GLY A 81 12.98 -14.15 -24.87
C GLY A 81 11.73 -14.22 -25.74
N GLY A 82 10.58 -14.01 -25.13
CA GLY A 82 9.30 -13.90 -25.83
C GLY A 82 8.31 -13.06 -25.05
N SER A 83 7.15 -12.80 -25.65
CA SER A 83 6.07 -12.09 -24.98
C SER A 83 4.71 -12.69 -25.31
N ILE A 84 3.84 -12.73 -24.31
CA ILE A 84 2.46 -13.20 -24.42
C ILE A 84 1.53 -12.01 -24.12
N PRO A 85 0.89 -11.39 -25.13
CA PRO A 85 -0.07 -10.33 -24.91
C PRO A 85 -1.36 -10.90 -24.32
N PHE A 86 -2.00 -10.15 -23.44
CA PHE A 86 -3.28 -10.53 -22.83
C PHE A 86 -4.23 -9.34 -22.69
N GLU A 87 -5.52 -9.68 -22.66
CA GLU A 87 -6.61 -8.75 -22.41
C GLU A 87 -7.63 -9.42 -21.51
N GLU A 88 -7.80 -8.89 -20.30
CA GLU A 88 -8.66 -9.45 -19.27
C GLU A 88 -9.71 -8.42 -18.82
N THR A 89 -10.93 -8.87 -18.53
CA THR A 89 -12.01 -7.99 -18.09
C THR A 89 -12.49 -8.36 -16.70
N VAL A 90 -12.21 -7.48 -15.73
CA VAL A 90 -12.61 -7.66 -14.34
C VAL A 90 -13.94 -6.95 -14.10
N ASN A 91 -14.95 -7.69 -13.62
CA ASN A 91 -16.22 -7.08 -13.24
C ASN A 91 -16.10 -6.53 -11.82
N VAL A 92 -16.42 -5.25 -11.65
CA VAL A 92 -16.42 -4.59 -10.34
C VAL A 92 -17.79 -3.93 -10.12
N PRO A 93 -18.70 -4.59 -9.39
CA PRO A 93 -20.04 -4.07 -9.14
C PRO A 93 -20.01 -2.68 -8.50
N GLY A 94 -20.87 -1.77 -8.98
CA GLY A 94 -20.96 -0.41 -8.46
C GLY A 94 -19.85 0.55 -8.89
N LEU A 95 -18.94 0.14 -9.78
CA LEU A 95 -17.92 1.01 -10.36
C LEU A 95 -18.56 2.10 -11.23
N THR A 96 -18.10 3.33 -11.06
CA THR A 96 -18.52 4.52 -11.81
C THR A 96 -17.30 5.16 -12.50
N GLU A 97 -17.53 5.94 -13.56
CA GLU A 97 -16.45 6.59 -14.32
C GLU A 97 -15.65 7.63 -13.52
N HIS A 98 -16.14 8.05 -12.35
CA HIS A 98 -15.49 9.01 -11.47
C HIS A 98 -14.65 8.33 -10.39
N ASP A 99 -14.75 7.01 -10.26
CA ASP A 99 -13.97 6.27 -9.27
C ASP A 99 -12.52 6.12 -9.74
N TYR A 100 -11.60 6.15 -8.79
CA TYR A 100 -10.21 5.88 -9.05
C TYR A 100 -9.97 4.37 -9.02
N VAL A 101 -9.49 3.82 -10.13
CA VAL A 101 -9.15 2.40 -10.24
C VAL A 101 -7.64 2.22 -10.16
N ASN A 102 -7.20 1.45 -9.17
CA ASN A 102 -5.84 0.94 -9.09
C ASN A 102 -5.83 -0.52 -9.54
N VAL A 103 -4.93 -0.85 -10.46
CA VAL A 103 -4.69 -2.23 -10.88
C VAL A 103 -3.31 -2.63 -10.38
N THR A 104 -3.26 -3.65 -9.56
CA THR A 104 -2.02 -4.33 -9.14
C THR A 104 -2.03 -5.75 -9.71
N TRP A 105 -0.84 -6.34 -9.85
CA TRP A 105 -0.70 -7.68 -10.42
C TRP A 105 0.43 -8.43 -9.76
N GLU A 106 0.28 -9.75 -9.70
CA GLU A 106 1.25 -10.69 -9.17
C GLU A 106 1.41 -11.84 -10.16
N LEU A 107 2.66 -12.21 -10.44
CA LEU A 107 2.99 -13.40 -11.22
C LEU A 107 3.12 -14.56 -10.22
N ASP A 108 2.07 -15.35 -10.10
CA ASP A 108 1.98 -16.42 -9.09
C ASP A 108 2.88 -17.59 -9.44
N ASP A 109 2.94 -17.93 -10.72
CA ASP A 109 3.75 -19.03 -11.25
C ASP A 109 4.16 -18.72 -12.68
N LEU A 110 5.36 -19.16 -13.04
CA LEU A 110 5.86 -19.19 -14.41
C LEU A 110 6.61 -20.50 -14.59
N ASN A 111 6.21 -21.26 -15.59
CA ASN A 111 6.86 -22.51 -15.94
C ASN A 111 7.14 -22.56 -17.44
N ALA A 112 8.42 -22.61 -17.79
CA ALA A 112 8.86 -22.88 -19.15
C ALA A 112 9.25 -24.36 -19.30
N GLY A 113 8.37 -25.14 -19.90
CA GLY A 113 8.58 -26.56 -20.17
C GLY A 113 9.06 -26.83 -21.61
N MET A 114 10.02 -27.73 -21.77
CA MET A 114 10.41 -28.22 -23.09
C MET A 114 9.40 -29.26 -23.60
N ILE A 115 8.82 -29.06 -24.79
CA ILE A 115 8.04 -30.07 -25.50
C ILE A 115 8.97 -30.95 -26.35
N ASN A 116 9.91 -30.33 -27.06
CA ASN A 116 11.00 -30.98 -27.80
C ASN A 116 12.17 -30.00 -27.98
N SER A 117 13.25 -30.41 -28.66
CA SER A 117 14.48 -29.61 -28.77
C SER A 117 14.29 -28.22 -29.43
N ARG A 118 13.17 -27.99 -30.12
CA ARG A 118 12.85 -26.74 -30.83
C ARG A 118 11.52 -26.12 -30.44
N LYS A 119 10.82 -26.69 -29.47
CA LYS A 119 9.49 -26.23 -29.05
C LYS A 119 9.39 -26.28 -27.54
N MET A 120 9.00 -25.16 -26.97
CA MET A 120 8.71 -25.03 -25.54
C MET A 120 7.30 -24.51 -25.33
N ASN A 121 6.78 -24.80 -24.16
CA ASN A 121 5.52 -24.31 -23.68
C ASN A 121 5.78 -23.41 -22.48
N VAL A 122 5.17 -22.23 -22.49
CA VAL A 122 5.28 -21.26 -21.39
C VAL A 122 3.91 -21.13 -20.77
N LYS A 123 3.80 -21.55 -19.52
CA LYS A 123 2.60 -21.39 -18.70
C LYS A 123 2.88 -20.39 -17.61
N ALA A 124 1.99 -19.42 -17.45
CA ALA A 124 2.04 -18.47 -16.35
C ALA A 124 0.66 -18.32 -15.70
N LEU A 125 0.65 -18.19 -14.39
CA LEU A 125 -0.53 -17.81 -13.63
C LEU A 125 -0.32 -16.40 -13.10
N VAL A 126 -1.24 -15.51 -13.43
CA VAL A 126 -1.18 -14.09 -13.06
C VAL A 126 -2.43 -13.73 -12.28
N THR A 127 -2.27 -13.21 -11.07
CA THR A 127 -3.37 -12.62 -10.31
C THR A 127 -3.43 -11.12 -10.59
N LEU A 128 -4.57 -10.64 -11.09
CA LEU A 128 -4.86 -9.22 -11.30
C LEU A 128 -5.82 -8.74 -10.21
N ASN A 129 -5.37 -7.75 -9.44
CA ASN A 129 -6.09 -7.16 -8.33
C ASN A 129 -6.55 -5.76 -8.72
N VAL A 130 -7.86 -5.56 -8.75
CA VAL A 130 -8.50 -4.27 -9.05
C VAL A 130 -9.04 -3.69 -7.74
N GLN A 131 -8.50 -2.55 -7.34
CA GLN A 131 -8.96 -1.79 -6.19
C GLN A 131 -9.65 -0.53 -6.67
N VAL A 132 -10.89 -0.33 -6.22
CA VAL A 132 -11.69 0.83 -6.56
C VAL A 132 -11.83 1.71 -5.34
N GLU A 133 -11.32 2.92 -5.48
CA GLU A 133 -11.36 3.93 -4.44
C GLU A 133 -12.19 5.13 -4.92
N SER A 134 -13.11 5.57 -4.09
CA SER A 134 -13.91 6.76 -4.37
C SER A 134 -13.52 7.87 -3.43
N ILE A 135 -13.28 9.07 -3.98
CA ILE A 135 -13.18 10.28 -3.15
C ILE A 135 -14.57 10.55 -2.60
N PHE A 136 -14.68 10.49 -1.28
CA PHE A 136 -15.89 10.83 -0.56
C PHE A 136 -15.69 12.19 0.10
N ASP A 137 -16.48 13.18 -0.33
CA ASP A 137 -16.57 14.46 0.36
C ASP A 137 -17.60 14.34 1.49
N ALA A 138 -17.10 14.12 2.70
CA ALA A 138 -17.93 14.20 3.89
C ALA A 138 -18.21 15.67 4.18
N VAL A 139 -19.48 16.07 4.12
CA VAL A 139 -19.91 17.43 4.47
C VAL A 139 -20.49 17.41 5.87
N ALA A 140 -19.77 18.03 6.81
CA ALA A 140 -20.25 18.16 8.18
C ALA A 140 -20.41 19.62 8.58
N ALA A 141 -21.47 19.94 9.32
CA ALA A 141 -21.59 21.23 9.97
C ALA A 141 -20.55 21.32 11.10
N VAL A 142 -19.63 22.28 10.97
CA VAL A 142 -18.61 22.61 11.98
C VAL A 142 -19.05 23.81 12.81
N ASP A 143 -19.86 24.69 12.21
CA ASP A 143 -20.31 25.90 12.89
C ASP A 143 -21.64 26.41 12.35
N VAL A 144 -22.18 27.44 13.00
CA VAL A 144 -23.35 28.16 12.54
C VAL A 144 -22.99 29.62 12.30
N ALA A 145 -23.20 30.11 11.07
CA ALA A 145 -23.03 31.51 10.75
C ALA A 145 -24.18 32.31 11.40
N LEU A 146 -23.85 32.99 12.51
CA LEU A 146 -24.78 33.83 13.25
C LEU A 146 -24.98 35.15 12.50
N SER A 147 -26.12 35.31 11.84
CA SER A 147 -26.55 36.58 11.27
C SER A 147 -27.28 37.41 12.34
N GLY A 148 -26.60 38.36 12.99
CA GLY A 148 -27.12 39.22 14.07
C GLY A 148 -26.27 39.15 15.35
N ASN A 149 -26.64 39.87 16.43
CA ASN A 149 -26.01 39.70 17.75
C ASN A 149 -26.14 38.22 18.14
N GLY A 150 -25.03 37.48 18.08
CA GLY A 150 -24.96 36.03 18.22
C GLY A 150 -25.20 35.51 19.65
N GLU A 151 -25.93 36.24 20.49
CA GLU A 151 -26.10 35.94 21.92
C GLU A 151 -27.19 34.89 22.18
N ASP A 152 -28.12 34.65 21.24
CA ASP A 152 -29.31 33.83 21.50
C ASP A 152 -29.21 32.38 21.00
N THR A 153 -28.06 31.94 20.47
CA THR A 153 -27.89 30.59 19.91
C THR A 153 -26.68 29.90 20.54
N GLU A 154 -26.95 28.74 21.09
CA GLU A 154 -25.98 27.87 21.74
C GLU A 154 -25.65 26.70 20.81
N ALA A 155 -24.37 26.33 20.75
CA ALA A 155 -23.85 25.24 19.91
C ALA A 155 -22.94 24.31 20.73
N LEU A 156 -23.21 23.01 20.68
CA LEU A 156 -22.40 21.97 21.31
C LEU A 156 -21.54 21.31 20.24
N ARG A 157 -20.23 21.29 20.46
CA ARG A 157 -19.26 20.71 19.53
C ARG A 157 -18.61 19.46 20.13
N GLU A 158 -18.40 18.45 19.31
CA GLU A 158 -17.62 17.24 19.63
C GLU A 158 -16.32 17.28 18.83
N GLU A 159 -15.19 16.96 19.46
CA GLU A 159 -13.91 16.87 18.76
C GLU A 159 -13.72 15.46 18.20
N LEU A 160 -13.37 15.38 16.92
CA LEU A 160 -13.11 14.12 16.22
C LEU A 160 -11.80 14.26 15.45
N ASP A 161 -10.89 13.31 15.62
CA ASP A 161 -9.71 13.20 14.76
C ASP A 161 -10.12 12.49 13.47
N VAL A 162 -9.65 12.98 12.33
CA VAL A 162 -10.09 12.49 11.03
C VAL A 162 -8.91 12.42 10.08
N ALA A 163 -8.74 11.27 9.44
CA ALA A 163 -7.76 11.03 8.41
C ALA A 163 -8.32 11.41 7.04
N GLY A 164 -7.72 12.42 6.41
CA GLY A 164 -7.97 12.80 5.03
C GLY A 164 -6.82 12.43 4.11
N ILE A 165 -7.09 12.16 2.84
CA ILE A 165 -6.02 12.10 1.84
C ILE A 165 -5.70 13.52 1.41
N ALA A 166 -4.51 13.99 1.79
CA ALA A 166 -4.02 15.30 1.41
C ALA A 166 -3.41 15.27 -0.01
N VAL A 167 -2.60 14.25 -0.30
CA VAL A 167 -1.92 14.11 -1.58
C VAL A 167 -2.01 12.69 -2.11
N ARG A 168 -2.28 12.57 -3.41
CA ARG A 168 -2.15 11.33 -4.16
C ARG A 168 -1.43 11.61 -5.47
N LYS A 169 -0.32 10.94 -5.72
CA LYS A 169 0.48 11.12 -6.93
C LYS A 169 1.10 9.79 -7.35
N LYS A 170 1.05 9.50 -8.65
CA LYS A 170 1.89 8.48 -9.27
C LYS A 170 3.02 9.17 -10.00
N ASP A 171 4.24 8.68 -9.82
CA ASP A 171 5.43 9.22 -10.46
C ASP A 171 6.44 8.11 -10.72
N THR A 172 7.49 8.40 -11.50
CA THR A 172 8.54 7.42 -11.82
C THR A 172 9.91 7.98 -11.52
N TYR A 173 10.76 7.18 -10.90
CA TYR A 173 12.17 7.49 -10.67
C TYR A 173 13.04 6.58 -11.53
N ARG A 174 13.94 7.16 -12.32
CA ARG A 174 14.82 6.42 -13.23
C ARG A 174 16.23 6.38 -12.68
N VAL A 175 16.76 5.17 -12.52
CA VAL A 175 18.13 4.90 -12.10
C VAL A 175 18.94 4.49 -13.33
N LYS A 176 20.02 5.21 -13.60
CA LYS A 176 20.98 4.87 -14.65
C LYS A 176 22.36 4.77 -14.04
N GLU A 177 22.94 3.58 -14.07
CA GLU A 177 24.23 3.32 -13.46
C GLU A 177 25.10 2.47 -14.36
N SER A 178 26.42 2.58 -14.17
CA SER A 178 27.41 1.79 -14.90
C SER A 178 28.20 0.94 -13.92
N ILE A 179 28.30 -0.36 -14.22
CA ILE A 179 29.00 -1.35 -13.42
C ILE A 179 30.19 -1.87 -14.21
N SER A 180 31.40 -1.61 -13.71
CA SER A 180 32.63 -2.15 -14.33
C SER A 180 32.96 -3.54 -13.77
N LEU A 181 33.37 -4.45 -14.65
CA LEU A 181 33.85 -5.77 -14.23
C LEU A 181 35.15 -5.66 -13.41
N SER A 182 35.17 -6.35 -12.27
CA SER A 182 36.39 -6.54 -11.47
C SER A 182 37.53 -7.14 -12.30
N GLY A 183 38.78 -6.71 -12.05
CA GLY A 183 39.93 -7.04 -12.90
C GLY A 183 40.32 -8.53 -12.96
N ASN A 184 39.77 -9.37 -12.08
CA ASN A 184 39.95 -10.82 -12.11
C ASN A 184 38.98 -11.54 -13.05
N LYS A 185 37.96 -10.83 -13.56
CA LYS A 185 36.95 -11.39 -14.47
C LYS A 185 37.33 -11.18 -15.94
N PRO A 186 37.12 -12.18 -16.82
CA PRO A 186 37.35 -12.04 -18.25
C PRO A 186 36.31 -11.12 -18.91
N ASN A 187 36.64 -10.64 -20.12
CA ASN A 187 35.80 -9.77 -20.94
C ASN A 187 34.50 -10.46 -21.34
N MET A 188 33.42 -9.69 -21.49
CA MET A 188 32.10 -10.20 -21.86
C MET A 188 31.99 -10.34 -23.37
N GLU A 189 31.71 -11.54 -23.86
CA GLU A 189 31.26 -11.71 -25.24
C GLU A 189 29.76 -11.42 -25.36
N LYS A 190 28.97 -11.95 -24.41
CA LYS A 190 27.50 -11.84 -24.46
C LYS A 190 26.87 -12.01 -23.08
N ILE A 191 25.88 -11.17 -22.76
CA ILE A 191 25.00 -11.38 -21.60
C ILE A 191 24.04 -12.54 -21.92
N LEU A 192 24.03 -13.54 -21.06
CA LEU A 192 23.15 -14.72 -21.15
C LEU A 192 21.93 -14.56 -20.25
N TRP A 193 22.11 -13.99 -19.06
CA TRP A 193 21.03 -13.75 -18.09
C TRP A 193 21.27 -12.42 -17.39
N SER A 194 20.20 -11.72 -17.08
CA SER A 194 20.25 -10.47 -16.33
C SER A 194 19.00 -10.35 -15.48
N GLU A 195 19.19 -10.01 -14.23
CA GLU A 195 18.13 -9.85 -13.26
C GLU A 195 18.39 -8.61 -12.44
N VAL A 196 17.35 -7.82 -12.22
CA VAL A 196 17.40 -6.60 -11.42
C VAL A 196 16.24 -6.63 -10.47
N ARG A 197 16.50 -6.40 -9.19
CA ARG A 197 15.54 -6.48 -8.10
C ARG A 197 15.60 -5.23 -7.26
N LEU A 198 14.43 -4.83 -6.75
CA LEU A 198 14.30 -3.71 -5.85
C LEU A 198 14.29 -4.24 -4.41
N ALA A 199 15.16 -3.72 -3.57
CA ALA A 199 15.31 -4.12 -2.17
C ALA A 199 15.51 -2.88 -1.27
N GLY A 200 15.33 -3.04 0.04
CA GLY A 200 15.63 -2.01 1.02
C GLY A 200 14.87 -0.68 0.83
N THR A 201 13.70 -0.69 0.20
CA THR A 201 12.98 0.53 -0.15
C THR A 201 12.43 1.24 1.07
N SER A 202 12.62 2.55 1.14
CA SER A 202 11.97 3.40 2.14
C SER A 202 11.60 4.76 1.55
N SER A 203 10.60 5.41 2.14
CA SER A 203 10.15 6.73 1.76
C SER A 203 9.92 7.60 2.98
N ARG A 204 10.32 8.87 2.92
CA ARG A 204 10.07 9.86 3.97
C ARG A 204 9.52 11.16 3.37
N PRO A 205 8.39 11.68 3.87
CA PRO A 205 7.84 12.94 3.39
C PRO A 205 8.70 14.11 3.92
N GLY A 206 8.92 15.09 3.05
CA GLY A 206 9.51 16.39 3.35
C GLY A 206 8.48 17.51 3.11
N ASP A 207 8.92 18.77 3.18
CA ASP A 207 8.10 19.93 2.81
C ASP A 207 8.08 20.11 1.28
N GLY A 208 6.97 19.74 0.65
CA GLY A 208 6.80 19.80 -0.81
C GLY A 208 7.56 18.73 -1.61
N THR A 209 8.29 17.83 -0.96
CA THR A 209 9.03 16.74 -1.59
C THR A 209 8.84 15.43 -0.84
N ILE A 210 9.15 14.32 -1.49
CA ILE A 210 9.29 13.01 -0.85
C ILE A 210 10.67 12.45 -1.15
N HIS A 211 11.37 12.05 -0.10
CA HIS A 211 12.67 11.42 -0.20
C HIS A 211 12.49 9.91 -0.31
N ILE A 212 13.21 9.30 -1.22
CA ILE A 212 13.16 7.87 -1.49
C ILE A 212 14.56 7.29 -1.44
N ASP A 213 14.68 6.15 -0.78
CA ASP A 213 15.91 5.38 -0.64
C ASP A 213 15.62 3.94 -1.05
N GLY A 214 16.58 3.26 -1.68
CA GLY A 214 16.48 1.84 -1.97
C GLY A 214 17.76 1.29 -2.61
N GLU A 215 17.77 -0.01 -2.85
CA GLU A 215 18.87 -0.71 -3.51
C GLU A 215 18.35 -1.50 -4.72
N LEU A 216 19.10 -1.44 -5.81
CA LEU A 216 18.91 -2.32 -6.96
C LEU A 216 19.95 -3.43 -6.91
N ALA A 217 19.51 -4.64 -6.57
CA ALA A 217 20.34 -5.83 -6.64
C ALA A 217 20.37 -6.33 -8.09
N VAL A 218 21.55 -6.33 -8.70
CA VAL A 218 21.78 -6.71 -10.10
C VAL A 218 22.56 -8.01 -10.14
N PHE A 219 21.99 -9.02 -10.81
CA PHE A 219 22.64 -10.30 -11.06
C PHE A 219 22.73 -10.55 -12.56
N VAL A 220 23.93 -10.86 -13.06
CA VAL A 220 24.19 -11.07 -14.49
C VAL A 220 25.00 -12.33 -14.70
N ILE A 221 24.59 -13.18 -15.65
CA ILE A 221 25.38 -14.31 -16.17
C ILE A 221 25.81 -13.95 -17.58
N TYR A 222 27.09 -14.10 -17.90
CA TYR A 222 27.64 -13.77 -19.21
C TYR A 222 28.64 -14.82 -19.71
N ALA A 223 28.75 -14.93 -21.03
CA ALA A 223 29.77 -15.70 -21.72
C ALA A 223 31.03 -14.84 -21.85
N SER A 224 32.19 -15.43 -21.56
CA SER A 224 33.49 -14.74 -21.64
C SER A 224 34.20 -14.96 -22.97
N GLU A 225 35.03 -13.98 -23.36
CA GLU A 225 35.89 -14.11 -24.54
C GLU A 225 36.89 -15.27 -24.37
N GLY A 226 36.74 -16.31 -25.20
CA GLY A 226 37.67 -17.45 -25.29
C GLY A 226 36.98 -18.81 -25.40
N GLU A 227 37.36 -19.62 -26.39
CA GLU A 227 36.82 -20.98 -26.59
C GLU A 227 37.00 -21.85 -25.33
N GLY A 228 35.88 -22.41 -24.82
CA GLY A 228 35.89 -23.33 -23.69
C GLY A 228 35.99 -22.68 -22.31
N THR A 229 35.85 -21.35 -22.21
CA THR A 229 35.78 -20.69 -20.89
C THR A 229 34.42 -20.92 -20.23
N PRO A 230 34.38 -21.26 -18.92
CA PRO A 230 33.13 -21.46 -18.20
C PRO A 230 32.41 -20.12 -18.02
N VAL A 231 31.07 -20.17 -18.05
CA VAL A 231 30.22 -18.99 -17.83
C VAL A 231 30.57 -18.28 -16.53
N GLN A 232 30.54 -16.95 -16.58
CA GLN A 232 30.83 -16.09 -15.44
C GLN A 232 29.55 -15.43 -14.96
N TRP A 233 29.51 -15.09 -13.67
CA TRP A 233 28.42 -14.30 -13.09
C TRP A 233 28.95 -13.11 -12.30
N LEU A 234 28.12 -12.09 -12.16
CA LEU A 234 28.34 -10.89 -11.37
C LEU A 234 27.10 -10.62 -10.52
N GLU A 235 27.30 -10.22 -9.27
CA GLU A 235 26.25 -9.78 -8.37
C GLU A 235 26.72 -8.48 -7.71
N GLU A 236 25.97 -7.40 -7.89
CA GLU A 236 26.28 -6.06 -7.37
C GLU A 236 25.01 -5.43 -6.80
N SER A 237 25.15 -4.65 -5.71
CA SER A 237 24.06 -3.86 -5.14
C SER A 237 24.30 -2.38 -5.42
N ILE A 238 23.34 -1.74 -6.07
CA ILE A 238 23.40 -0.34 -6.48
C ILE A 238 22.44 0.46 -5.61
N PRO A 239 22.93 1.22 -4.62
CA PRO A 239 22.08 2.09 -3.83
C PRO A 239 21.63 3.27 -4.68
N PHE A 240 20.36 3.64 -4.55
CA PHE A 240 19.81 4.87 -5.12
C PHE A 240 19.11 5.69 -4.04
N SER A 241 19.21 7.01 -4.16
CA SER A 241 18.56 7.97 -3.28
C SER A 241 18.10 9.14 -4.14
N GLY A 242 16.85 9.55 -3.97
CA GLY A 242 16.24 10.61 -4.77
C GLY A 242 15.20 11.41 -4.01
N GLU A 243 14.90 12.60 -4.54
CA GLU A 243 13.79 13.42 -4.07
C GLU A 243 12.83 13.67 -5.23
N LEU A 244 11.52 13.49 -4.99
CA LEU A 244 10.48 13.81 -5.94
C LEU A 244 9.65 14.98 -5.42
N GLU A 245 9.38 15.95 -6.30
CA GLU A 245 8.50 17.08 -5.98
C GLU A 245 7.05 16.62 -5.89
N VAL A 246 6.44 16.79 -4.72
CA VAL A 246 5.08 16.39 -4.42
C VAL A 246 4.38 17.58 -3.79
N THR A 247 3.66 18.34 -4.62
CA THR A 247 2.94 19.54 -4.17
C THR A 247 1.93 19.20 -3.08
N GLY A 248 2.00 19.91 -1.96
CA GLY A 248 1.12 19.68 -0.80
C GLY A 248 1.64 18.64 0.20
N CYS A 249 2.81 18.04 -0.03
CA CYS A 249 3.47 17.16 0.93
C CYS A 249 3.99 17.96 2.13
N ARG A 250 3.85 17.41 3.34
CA ARG A 250 4.42 17.96 4.58
C ARG A 250 5.02 16.85 5.44
N GLU A 251 5.97 17.20 6.30
CA GLU A 251 6.70 16.25 7.15
C GLU A 251 5.82 15.51 8.17
N ASP A 252 4.71 16.13 8.59
CA ASP A 252 3.76 15.57 9.57
C ASP A 252 2.80 14.54 8.97
N MET A 253 2.76 14.41 7.63
CA MET A 253 1.86 13.49 6.95
C MET A 253 2.31 12.04 7.09
N ILE A 254 1.34 11.13 7.04
CA ILE A 254 1.58 9.68 7.07
C ILE A 254 1.69 9.17 5.62
N PRO A 255 2.89 8.77 5.17
CA PRO A 255 3.09 8.31 3.80
C PRO A 255 2.71 6.83 3.66
N VAL A 256 2.03 6.50 2.57
CA VAL A 256 1.91 5.15 2.03
C VAL A 256 2.45 5.20 0.61
N VAL A 257 3.65 4.67 0.44
CA VAL A 257 4.36 4.68 -0.84
C VAL A 257 4.67 3.27 -1.26
N SER A 258 4.12 2.86 -2.39
CA SER A 258 4.45 1.58 -3.02
C SER A 258 5.45 1.82 -4.13
N MET A 259 6.63 1.18 -4.04
CA MET A 259 7.67 1.25 -5.06
C MET A 259 7.75 -0.07 -5.81
N ARG A 260 7.73 -0.02 -7.14
CA ARG A 260 7.80 -1.22 -7.99
C ARG A 260 8.71 -1.00 -9.18
N LEU A 261 9.49 -2.02 -9.54
CA LEU A 261 10.36 -1.98 -10.70
C LEU A 261 9.58 -2.35 -11.97
N VAL A 262 9.18 -1.33 -12.74
CA VAL A 262 8.34 -1.48 -13.95
C VAL A 262 9.16 -1.66 -15.23
N HIS A 263 10.40 -1.19 -15.24
CA HIS A 263 11.33 -1.40 -16.36
C HIS A 263 12.73 -1.68 -15.82
N ARG A 264 13.42 -2.62 -16.46
CA ARG A 264 14.78 -3.04 -16.13
C ARG A 264 15.49 -3.52 -17.40
N GLU A 265 16.60 -2.90 -17.73
CA GLU A 265 17.43 -3.25 -18.87
C GLU A 265 18.90 -3.21 -18.45
N VAL A 266 19.66 -4.20 -18.88
CA VAL A 266 21.10 -4.30 -18.63
C VAL A 266 21.78 -4.58 -19.97
N GLU A 267 22.65 -3.66 -20.39
CA GLU A 267 23.39 -3.76 -21.65
C GLU A 267 24.89 -3.84 -21.37
N ALA A 268 25.60 -4.70 -22.10
CA ALA A 268 27.06 -4.72 -22.07
C ALA A 268 27.62 -3.69 -23.06
N LYS A 269 28.60 -2.91 -22.61
CA LYS A 269 29.31 -1.89 -23.37
C LYS A 269 30.83 -2.03 -23.26
N PRO A 270 31.55 -1.53 -24.28
CA PRO A 270 33.00 -1.44 -24.21
C PRO A 270 33.42 -0.36 -23.22
N ASP A 271 34.46 -0.65 -22.43
CA ASP A 271 35.11 0.30 -21.55
C ASP A 271 36.00 1.29 -22.34
N TYR A 272 36.77 2.12 -21.64
CA TYR A 272 37.68 3.09 -22.25
C TYR A 272 38.72 2.45 -23.19
N ASP A 273 39.12 1.22 -22.90
CA ASP A 273 40.10 0.47 -23.69
C ASP A 273 39.45 -0.30 -24.86
N GLY A 274 38.13 -0.23 -24.99
CA GLY A 274 37.35 -0.88 -26.04
C GLY A 274 36.98 -2.34 -25.72
N GLU A 275 37.27 -2.81 -24.50
CA GLU A 275 36.97 -4.16 -24.07
C GLU A 275 35.58 -4.22 -23.45
N MET A 276 34.80 -5.25 -23.75
CA MET A 276 33.42 -5.41 -23.24
C MET A 276 33.42 -5.72 -21.73
N ARG A 277 33.58 -4.67 -20.91
CA ARG A 277 33.78 -4.75 -19.46
C ARG A 277 32.88 -3.83 -18.65
N GLU A 278 31.96 -3.12 -19.30
CA GLU A 278 31.04 -2.19 -18.67
C GLU A 278 29.60 -2.67 -18.84
N LEU A 279 28.80 -2.66 -17.77
CA LEU A 279 27.37 -2.98 -17.80
C LEU A 279 26.59 -1.70 -17.52
N GLU A 280 25.81 -1.23 -18.47
CA GLU A 280 24.88 -0.14 -18.25
C GLU A 280 23.53 -0.68 -17.77
N LEU A 281 23.11 -0.24 -16.58
CA LEU A 281 21.80 -0.49 -16.02
C LEU A 281 20.88 0.69 -16.32
N ASP A 282 19.69 0.39 -16.85
CA ASP A 282 18.57 1.32 -16.99
C ASP A 282 17.34 0.75 -16.28
N ALA A 283 16.99 1.34 -15.13
CA ALA A 283 15.89 0.88 -14.30
C ALA A 283 14.88 2.02 -14.07
N VAL A 284 13.58 1.70 -14.16
CA VAL A 284 12.50 2.63 -13.84
C VAL A 284 11.69 2.06 -12.68
N VAL A 285 11.69 2.79 -11.58
CA VAL A 285 10.89 2.52 -10.38
C VAL A 285 9.63 3.39 -10.45
N GLU A 286 8.46 2.76 -10.48
CA GLU A 286 7.18 3.44 -10.32
C GLU A 286 6.89 3.62 -8.83
N LEU A 287 6.42 4.81 -8.45
CA LEU A 287 5.98 5.16 -7.11
C LEU A 287 4.50 5.51 -7.12
N ASP A 288 3.70 4.77 -6.36
CA ASP A 288 2.31 5.12 -6.05
C ASP A 288 2.25 5.68 -4.64
N MET A 289 2.07 7.00 -4.53
CA MET A 289 2.19 7.75 -3.29
C MET A 289 0.82 8.24 -2.83
N LYS A 290 0.47 7.93 -1.59
CA LYS A 290 -0.68 8.46 -0.86
C LYS A 290 -0.18 9.06 0.45
N LEU A 291 -0.46 10.33 0.70
CA LEU A 291 -0.14 10.99 1.97
C LEU A 291 -1.44 11.32 2.69
N TYR A 292 -1.54 10.81 3.91
CA TYR A 292 -2.65 11.05 4.81
C TYR A 292 -2.30 12.18 5.78
N GLU A 293 -3.28 13.03 6.03
CA GLU A 293 -3.23 14.08 7.03
C GLU A 293 -4.26 13.76 8.10
N GLU A 294 -3.84 13.75 9.36
CA GLU A 294 -4.76 13.72 10.49
C GLU A 294 -5.15 15.13 10.87
N GLU A 295 -6.42 15.44 10.71
CA GLU A 295 -6.99 16.72 11.09
C GLU A 295 -7.96 16.55 12.24
N ARG A 296 -7.80 17.39 13.27
CA ARG A 296 -8.75 17.49 14.38
C ARG A 296 -9.88 18.42 14.00
N ILE A 297 -11.09 17.89 13.89
CA ILE A 297 -12.29 18.65 13.54
C ILE A 297 -13.23 18.80 14.74
N GLN A 298 -13.99 19.90 14.77
CA GLN A 298 -15.05 20.13 15.76
C GLN A 298 -16.41 20.00 15.08
N LEU A 299 -17.06 18.86 15.26
CA LEU A 299 -18.38 18.59 14.68
C LEU A 299 -19.48 19.25 15.51
N LEU A 300 -20.42 19.94 14.86
CA LEU A 300 -21.63 20.43 15.53
C LEU A 300 -22.52 19.24 15.88
N SER A 301 -22.55 18.90 17.16
CA SER A 301 -23.30 17.76 17.71
C SER A 301 -24.73 18.12 18.08
N ASP A 302 -24.95 19.33 18.58
CA ASP A 302 -26.25 19.84 18.98
C ASP A 302 -26.28 21.37 18.92
N LEU A 303 -27.48 21.94 18.77
CA LEU A 303 -27.69 23.37 18.90
C LEU A 303 -29.08 23.67 19.46
N TYR A 304 -29.22 24.82 20.09
CA TYR A 304 -30.52 25.36 20.46
C TYR A 304 -30.48 26.89 20.49
N SER A 305 -31.65 27.51 20.56
CA SER A 305 -31.77 28.95 20.71
C SER A 305 -32.78 29.30 21.79
N THR A 306 -32.58 30.44 22.46
CA THR A 306 -33.50 30.95 23.47
C THR A 306 -34.65 31.77 22.84
N ASN A 307 -34.50 32.23 21.60
CA ASN A 307 -35.45 33.13 20.93
C ASN A 307 -36.24 32.51 19.76
N ARG A 308 -35.86 31.32 19.28
CA ARG A 308 -36.56 30.57 18.23
C ARG A 308 -36.46 29.06 18.44
N GLU A 309 -37.36 28.29 17.85
CA GLU A 309 -37.24 26.83 17.86
C GLU A 309 -36.31 26.38 16.72
N LEU A 310 -35.31 25.57 17.06
CA LEU A 310 -34.37 24.98 16.13
C LEU A 310 -34.59 23.47 16.09
N LEU A 311 -34.93 22.95 14.93
CA LEU A 311 -35.10 21.51 14.68
C LEU A 311 -33.93 21.04 13.82
N PRO A 312 -32.91 20.40 14.41
CA PRO A 312 -31.77 19.90 13.64
C PRO A 312 -32.20 18.70 12.79
N GLU A 313 -31.84 18.75 11.52
CA GLU A 313 -31.87 17.60 10.62
C GLU A 313 -30.52 16.89 10.72
N THR A 314 -30.53 15.60 11.04
CA THR A 314 -29.31 14.80 11.19
C THR A 314 -29.17 13.78 10.06
N GLY A 315 -27.93 13.52 9.67
CA GLY A 315 -27.54 12.45 8.77
C GLY A 315 -26.37 11.66 9.33
N GLU A 316 -26.27 10.39 8.97
CA GLU A 316 -25.09 9.59 9.30
C GLU A 316 -23.96 9.87 8.31
N VAL A 317 -22.79 10.24 8.85
CA VAL A 317 -21.57 10.42 8.08
C VAL A 317 -20.47 9.62 8.75
N CYS A 318 -19.69 8.90 7.96
CA CYS A 318 -18.59 8.09 8.46
C CYS A 318 -17.26 8.73 8.06
N PHE A 319 -16.40 8.88 9.05
CA PHE A 319 -15.07 9.46 8.95
C PHE A 319 -14.03 8.36 9.11
N ASP A 320 -12.91 8.43 8.39
CA ASP A 320 -11.82 7.47 8.60
C ASP A 320 -10.86 8.01 9.67
N GLN A 321 -10.37 7.15 10.54
CA GLN A 321 -9.33 7.45 11.54
C GLN A 321 -8.15 6.52 11.36
N ILE A 322 -6.92 6.99 11.50
CA ILE A 322 -5.75 6.10 11.48
C ILE A 322 -5.63 5.45 12.85
N LEU A 323 -5.79 4.13 12.92
CA LEU A 323 -5.53 3.38 14.14
C LEU A 323 -4.04 3.14 14.34
N THR A 324 -3.37 2.71 13.27
CA THR A 324 -1.95 2.43 13.31
C THR A 324 -1.32 2.53 11.93
N LYS A 325 -0.08 3.02 11.90
CA LYS A 325 0.85 2.88 10.79
C LYS A 325 2.09 2.20 11.35
N ASN A 326 2.41 1.02 10.84
CA ASN A 326 3.52 0.23 11.35
C ASN A 326 4.39 -0.29 10.20
N LEU A 327 5.71 -0.24 10.38
CA LEU A 327 6.68 -0.87 9.50
C LEU A 327 7.34 -2.00 10.30
N CYS A 328 6.88 -3.23 10.05
CA CYS A 328 7.35 -4.42 10.74
C CYS A 328 8.42 -5.14 9.92
N LYS A 329 9.44 -5.69 10.60
CA LYS A 329 10.46 -6.54 9.96
C LYS A 329 10.33 -7.96 10.50
N CYS A 330 9.96 -8.91 9.64
CA CYS A 330 9.93 -10.33 9.94
C CYS A 330 11.26 -10.96 9.52
N LYS A 331 11.95 -11.65 10.45
CA LYS A 331 13.21 -12.34 10.17
C LYS A 331 12.93 -13.83 9.98
N ILE A 332 13.29 -14.34 8.81
CA ILE A 332 13.17 -15.75 8.46
C ILE A 332 14.57 -16.35 8.52
N SER A 333 14.73 -17.40 9.33
CA SER A 333 15.98 -18.15 9.43
C SER A 333 15.67 -19.63 9.39
N GLU A 334 15.86 -20.24 8.22
CA GLU A 334 15.46 -21.61 7.97
C GLU A 334 16.63 -22.42 7.42
N LYS A 335 16.63 -23.72 7.73
CA LYS A 335 17.62 -24.66 7.20
C LYS A 335 16.90 -25.56 6.22
N MET A 336 17.33 -25.52 4.98
CA MET A 336 16.70 -26.21 3.87
C MET A 336 17.65 -27.31 3.40
N GLU A 337 17.11 -28.49 3.14
CA GLU A 337 17.85 -29.58 2.53
C GLU A 337 17.44 -29.70 1.07
N ILE A 338 18.36 -29.38 0.17
CA ILE A 338 18.12 -29.47 -1.27
C ILE A 338 18.04 -30.95 -1.63
N SER A 339 16.83 -31.40 -1.95
CA SER A 339 16.50 -32.80 -2.15
C SER A 339 16.95 -33.33 -3.52
N ARG A 340 18.27 -33.36 -3.80
CA ARG A 340 18.86 -33.95 -5.02
C ARG A 340 20.13 -34.76 -4.74
N HIS A 341 20.45 -35.68 -5.67
CA HIS A 341 21.53 -36.67 -5.54
C HIS A 341 22.94 -36.12 -5.87
N ASP A 342 23.03 -34.89 -6.38
CA ASP A 342 24.29 -34.29 -6.83
C ASP A 342 24.92 -33.45 -5.72
N ARG A 343 26.25 -33.42 -5.66
CA ARG A 343 26.95 -32.65 -4.64
C ARG A 343 27.00 -31.19 -5.06
N ILE A 344 26.41 -30.33 -4.24
CA ILE A 344 26.45 -28.88 -4.47
C ILE A 344 27.86 -28.38 -4.16
N LEU A 345 28.51 -27.76 -5.15
CA LEU A 345 29.83 -27.15 -4.99
C LEU A 345 29.71 -25.76 -4.35
N GLN A 346 28.79 -24.93 -4.84
CA GLN A 346 28.63 -23.54 -4.42
C GLN A 346 27.25 -22.98 -4.79
N ILE A 347 26.70 -22.06 -3.99
CA ILE A 347 25.54 -21.24 -4.37
C ILE A 347 26.04 -20.03 -5.17
N CYS A 348 25.50 -19.84 -6.37
CA CYS A 348 25.82 -18.73 -7.27
C CYS A 348 24.95 -17.51 -7.01
N HIS A 349 23.66 -17.72 -6.79
CA HIS A 349 22.68 -16.66 -6.57
C HIS A 349 21.50 -17.19 -5.77
N SER A 350 20.84 -16.29 -5.03
CA SER A 350 19.62 -16.58 -4.30
C SER A 350 18.62 -15.46 -4.53
N GLU A 351 17.44 -15.82 -4.98
CA GLU A 351 16.31 -14.94 -5.25
C GLU A 351 15.13 -15.29 -4.35
N GLY A 352 14.40 -14.28 -3.88
CA GLY A 352 13.26 -14.43 -2.99
C GLY A 352 12.07 -13.60 -3.45
N ALA A 353 10.87 -14.15 -3.38
CA ALA A 353 9.61 -13.46 -3.61
C ALA A 353 8.69 -13.67 -2.42
N VAL A 354 8.16 -12.57 -1.87
CA VAL A 354 7.25 -12.62 -0.71
C VAL A 354 5.82 -12.67 -1.22
N LYS A 355 5.06 -13.67 -0.76
CA LYS A 355 3.62 -13.82 -1.02
C LYS A 355 2.88 -13.83 0.30
N ILE A 356 1.74 -13.14 0.35
CA ILE A 356 0.85 -13.13 1.51
C ILE A 356 -0.31 -14.07 1.22
N ASP A 357 -0.52 -15.05 2.10
CA ASP A 357 -1.56 -16.07 1.93
C ASP A 357 -2.86 -15.62 2.59
N GLU A 358 -2.77 -15.21 3.86
CA GLU A 358 -3.93 -14.86 4.66
C GLU A 358 -3.61 -13.73 5.66
N VAL A 359 -4.62 -12.88 5.89
CA VAL A 359 -4.57 -11.83 6.90
C VAL A 359 -5.83 -11.91 7.76
N GLU A 360 -5.66 -12.18 9.05
CA GLU A 360 -6.76 -12.33 10.01
C GLU A 360 -6.68 -11.29 11.13
N VAL A 361 -7.83 -10.75 11.53
CA VAL A 361 -7.94 -9.84 12.68
C VAL A 361 -8.35 -10.64 13.92
N LYS A 362 -7.53 -10.62 14.98
CA LYS A 362 -7.82 -11.26 16.28
C LYS A 362 -7.30 -10.42 17.44
N ASP A 363 -8.13 -10.20 18.46
CA ASP A 363 -7.73 -9.61 19.75
C ASP A 363 -6.83 -8.35 19.63
N ASP A 364 -7.26 -7.32 18.91
CA ASP A 364 -6.48 -6.09 18.66
C ASP A 364 -5.16 -6.31 17.89
N THR A 365 -5.01 -7.44 17.20
CA THR A 365 -3.82 -7.79 16.42
C THR A 365 -4.20 -8.29 15.03
N LEU A 366 -3.35 -7.97 14.06
CA LEU A 366 -3.45 -8.40 12.68
C LEU A 366 -2.41 -9.50 12.46
N HIS A 367 -2.89 -10.73 12.28
CA HIS A 367 -2.08 -11.90 11.99
C HIS A 367 -1.90 -12.03 10.49
N ILE A 368 -0.64 -12.09 10.05
CA ILE A 368 -0.24 -12.17 8.66
C ILE A 368 0.49 -13.49 8.47
N ASP A 369 -0.07 -14.34 7.63
CA ASP A 369 0.53 -15.59 7.17
C ASP A 369 0.95 -15.42 5.71
N GLY A 370 2.18 -15.82 5.42
CA GLY A 370 2.72 -15.75 4.08
C GLY A 370 3.88 -16.71 3.87
N VAL A 371 4.33 -16.78 2.62
CA VAL A 371 5.45 -17.61 2.21
C VAL A 371 6.49 -16.78 1.49
N LEU A 372 7.76 -17.03 1.81
CA LEU A 372 8.89 -16.58 1.03
C LEU A 372 9.29 -17.71 0.08
N GLU A 373 9.00 -17.53 -1.20
CA GLU A 373 9.47 -18.42 -2.26
C GLU A 373 10.90 -18.07 -2.60
N VAL A 374 11.81 -19.04 -2.50
CA VAL A 374 13.25 -18.86 -2.66
C VAL A 374 13.75 -19.70 -3.82
N GLN A 375 14.30 -19.05 -4.84
CA GLN A 375 15.01 -19.68 -5.93
C GLN A 375 16.50 -19.64 -5.67
N LEU A 376 17.15 -20.80 -5.65
CA LEU A 376 18.59 -20.94 -5.47
C LEU A 376 19.22 -21.43 -6.76
N LEU A 377 20.19 -20.68 -7.28
CA LEU A 377 21.06 -21.08 -8.37
C LEU A 377 22.37 -21.62 -7.79
N TYR A 378 22.77 -22.84 -8.16
CA TYR A 378 23.95 -23.49 -7.60
C TYR A 378 24.76 -24.27 -8.65
N LEU A 379 26.04 -24.45 -8.33
CA LEU A 379 26.97 -25.28 -9.09
C LEU A 379 26.99 -26.71 -8.56
N THR A 380 27.05 -27.69 -9.47
CA THR A 380 27.17 -29.12 -9.16
C THR A 380 28.56 -29.64 -9.53
N ASP A 381 28.89 -30.83 -9.03
CA ASP A 381 30.09 -31.57 -9.42
C ASP A 381 29.96 -32.38 -10.72
N ASP A 382 28.80 -32.28 -11.39
CA ASP A 382 28.56 -32.89 -12.70
C ASP A 382 28.97 -31.93 -13.82
N ASP A 383 30.07 -32.26 -14.51
CA ASP A 383 30.57 -31.50 -15.65
C ASP A 383 29.56 -31.42 -16.82
N SER A 384 28.59 -32.35 -16.89
CA SER A 384 27.51 -32.31 -17.87
C SER A 384 26.38 -31.36 -17.47
N GLN A 385 26.22 -31.12 -16.16
CA GLN A 385 25.17 -30.26 -15.59
C GLN A 385 25.70 -29.24 -14.56
N PRO A 386 26.64 -28.37 -14.94
CA PRO A 386 27.39 -27.57 -13.98
C PRO A 386 26.51 -26.58 -13.20
N ILE A 387 25.46 -26.03 -13.82
CA ILE A 387 24.54 -25.06 -13.19
C ILE A 387 23.14 -25.65 -13.12
N GLN A 388 22.54 -25.60 -11.93
CA GLN A 388 21.18 -26.03 -11.63
C GLN A 388 20.46 -25.00 -10.76
N SER A 389 19.13 -25.02 -10.80
CA SER A 389 18.26 -24.21 -9.95
C SER A 389 17.32 -25.10 -9.13
N VAL A 390 16.92 -24.62 -7.96
CA VAL A 390 15.86 -25.21 -7.13
C VAL A 390 15.01 -24.11 -6.52
N THR A 391 13.70 -24.33 -6.46
CA THR A 391 12.77 -23.44 -5.78
C THR A 391 12.29 -24.12 -4.51
N GLU A 392 12.44 -23.44 -3.39
CA GLU A 392 11.99 -23.88 -2.07
C GLU A 392 11.09 -22.81 -1.46
N VAL A 393 10.25 -23.18 -0.50
CA VAL A 393 9.32 -22.26 0.17
C VAL A 393 9.59 -22.20 1.67
N ALA A 394 9.65 -20.99 2.22
CA ALA A 394 9.87 -20.72 3.63
C ALA A 394 8.65 -19.98 4.20
N PRO A 395 7.77 -20.64 4.98
CA PRO A 395 6.60 -19.98 5.57
C PRO A 395 7.01 -19.02 6.69
N PHE A 396 6.29 -17.91 6.81
CA PHE A 396 6.45 -16.97 7.90
C PHE A 396 5.10 -16.52 8.46
N HIS A 397 5.10 -16.25 9.76
CA HIS A 397 3.96 -15.71 10.47
C HIS A 397 4.37 -14.46 11.23
N GLN A 398 3.57 -13.40 11.11
CA GLN A 398 3.79 -12.16 11.85
C GLN A 398 2.48 -11.64 12.44
N ALA A 399 2.47 -11.38 13.74
CA ALA A 399 1.41 -10.62 14.38
C ALA A 399 1.83 -9.14 14.52
N VAL A 400 0.95 -8.23 14.11
CA VAL A 400 1.13 -6.78 14.21
C VAL A 400 0.06 -6.20 15.13
N GLU A 401 0.45 -5.46 16.15
CA GLU A 401 -0.49 -4.83 17.09
C GLU A 401 -1.20 -3.63 16.44
N ALA A 402 -2.54 -3.66 16.47
CA ALA A 402 -3.42 -2.63 15.92
C ALA A 402 -4.58 -2.42 16.91
N LYS A 403 -4.36 -1.61 17.95
CA LYS A 403 -5.37 -1.40 19.00
C LYS A 403 -6.66 -0.82 18.44
N GLY A 404 -7.80 -1.44 18.76
CA GLY A 404 -9.12 -1.01 18.32
C GLY A 404 -9.50 -1.47 16.91
N ILE A 405 -8.72 -2.38 16.30
CA ILE A 405 -9.06 -2.99 15.02
C ILE A 405 -10.27 -3.93 15.20
N ASP A 406 -11.20 -3.85 14.26
CA ASP A 406 -12.39 -4.68 14.19
C ASP A 406 -12.64 -5.19 12.77
N GLU A 407 -13.73 -5.94 12.59
CA GLU A 407 -14.12 -6.51 11.28
C GLU A 407 -14.45 -5.44 10.23
N ASN A 408 -14.68 -4.19 10.64
CA ASN A 408 -14.99 -3.08 9.75
C ASN A 408 -13.76 -2.21 9.45
N SER A 409 -12.62 -2.46 10.09
CA SER A 409 -11.38 -1.75 9.80
C SER A 409 -10.90 -2.02 8.39
N ILE A 410 -10.35 -1.00 7.75
CA ILE A 410 -9.75 -1.07 6.42
C ILE A 410 -8.24 -1.10 6.60
N TYR A 411 -7.58 -2.17 6.15
CA TYR A 411 -6.11 -2.27 6.23
C TYR A 411 -5.46 -2.29 4.84
N GLN A 412 -4.28 -1.69 4.76
CA GLN A 412 -3.40 -1.70 3.59
C GLN A 412 -2.08 -2.33 4.03
N LEU A 413 -1.72 -3.45 3.42
CA LEU A 413 -0.49 -4.19 3.70
C LEU A 413 0.36 -4.25 2.43
N ASN A 414 1.58 -3.76 2.49
CA ASN A 414 2.59 -3.97 1.46
C ASN A 414 3.72 -4.84 2.03
N ALA A 415 3.96 -5.99 1.40
CA ALA A 415 5.05 -6.88 1.77
C ALA A 415 6.19 -6.75 0.76
N SER A 416 7.43 -6.61 1.23
CA SER A 416 8.61 -6.56 0.38
C SER A 416 9.79 -7.25 1.03
N LEU A 417 10.72 -7.75 0.21
CA LEU A 417 11.95 -8.35 0.69
C LEU A 417 12.99 -7.23 0.96
N ASP A 418 13.45 -7.13 2.21
CA ASP A 418 14.48 -6.16 2.63
C ASP A 418 15.86 -6.65 2.21
N ASN A 419 16.18 -7.89 2.59
CA ASN A 419 17.39 -8.58 2.19
C ASN A 419 17.19 -10.09 2.26
N MET A 420 18.07 -10.81 1.57
CA MET A 420 18.14 -12.26 1.64
C MET A 420 19.57 -12.73 1.41
N SER A 421 19.94 -13.80 2.09
CA SER A 421 21.22 -14.50 1.90
C SER A 421 21.01 -15.99 2.11
N ALA A 422 21.63 -16.78 1.25
CA ALA A 422 21.68 -18.23 1.37
C ALA A 422 23.14 -18.66 1.52
N VAL A 423 23.45 -19.38 2.60
CA VAL A 423 24.82 -19.84 2.91
C VAL A 423 24.86 -21.35 3.01
N MET A 424 25.84 -21.96 2.35
CA MET A 424 26.10 -23.40 2.43
C MET A 424 26.61 -23.78 3.83
N LEU A 425 25.93 -24.72 4.50
CA LEU A 425 26.41 -25.33 5.75
C LEU A 425 27.22 -26.61 5.52
N GLY A 426 27.18 -27.16 4.30
CA GLY A 426 27.92 -28.35 3.87
C GLY A 426 26.99 -29.45 3.34
N GLY A 427 27.45 -30.18 2.31
CA GLY A 427 26.63 -31.19 1.64
C GLY A 427 25.50 -30.55 0.84
N SER A 428 24.26 -30.97 1.08
CA SER A 428 23.01 -30.46 0.49
C SER A 428 22.26 -29.46 1.37
N MET A 429 22.82 -29.06 2.52
CA MET A 429 22.14 -28.19 3.48
C MET A 429 22.52 -26.71 3.29
N VAL A 430 21.49 -25.87 3.17
CA VAL A 430 21.59 -24.43 3.00
C VAL A 430 20.89 -23.72 4.17
N GLU A 431 21.55 -22.72 4.75
CA GLU A 431 20.93 -21.81 5.70
C GLU A 431 20.43 -20.58 4.95
N LEU A 432 19.11 -20.39 4.95
CA LEU A 432 18.44 -19.22 4.44
C LEU A 432 18.28 -18.20 5.56
N ARG A 433 18.70 -16.96 5.31
CA ARG A 433 18.41 -15.80 6.16
C ARG A 433 17.79 -14.71 5.32
N ALA A 434 16.55 -14.37 5.62
CA ALA A 434 15.80 -13.32 4.92
C ALA A 434 15.15 -12.36 5.91
N VAL A 435 14.95 -11.12 5.48
CA VAL A 435 14.19 -10.12 6.21
C VAL A 435 13.08 -9.62 5.31
N VAL A 436 11.84 -9.82 5.73
CA VAL A 436 10.63 -9.34 5.06
C VAL A 436 10.15 -8.07 5.76
N ASN A 437 9.95 -7.00 5.00
CA ASN A 437 9.32 -5.77 5.46
C ASN A 437 7.82 -5.86 5.21
N LEU A 438 7.03 -5.56 6.23
CA LEU A 438 5.58 -5.47 6.19
C LEU A 438 5.19 -4.04 6.56
N ASP A 439 4.77 -3.26 5.56
CA ASP A 439 4.23 -1.92 5.74
C ASP A 439 2.71 -2.01 5.87
N LEU A 440 2.19 -1.74 7.06
CA LEU A 440 0.77 -1.80 7.41
C LEU A 440 0.23 -0.41 7.76
N LEU A 441 -0.87 -0.01 7.12
CA LEU A 441 -1.74 1.09 7.53
C LEU A 441 -3.13 0.54 7.86
N VAL A 442 -3.68 0.86 9.02
CA VAL A 442 -5.05 0.51 9.42
C VAL A 442 -5.87 1.78 9.63
N LEU A 443 -7.00 1.84 8.93
CA LEU A 443 -8.01 2.89 9.01
C LEU A 443 -9.28 2.33 9.68
N GLN A 444 -9.80 3.03 10.68
CA GLN A 444 -11.10 2.71 11.30
C GLN A 444 -12.19 3.64 10.76
N PRO A 445 -13.24 3.12 10.13
CA PRO A 445 -14.43 3.89 9.85
C PRO A 445 -15.19 4.20 11.14
N VAL A 446 -15.41 5.50 11.40
CA VAL A 446 -16.12 6.02 12.57
C VAL A 446 -17.34 6.80 12.10
N CYS A 447 -18.51 6.18 12.23
CA CYS A 447 -19.79 6.80 11.88
C CYS A 447 -20.32 7.68 13.02
N ARG A 448 -20.77 8.89 12.67
CA ARG A 448 -21.36 9.88 13.56
C ARG A 448 -22.63 10.45 12.94
N GLN A 449 -23.60 10.74 13.80
CA GLN A 449 -24.75 11.56 13.42
C GLN A 449 -24.30 13.02 13.39
N VAL A 450 -24.35 13.63 12.22
CA VAL A 450 -23.97 15.04 12.03
C VAL A 450 -25.19 15.85 11.60
N ILE A 451 -25.21 17.13 11.99
CA ILE A 451 -26.27 18.04 11.59
C ILE A 451 -26.05 18.46 10.15
N THR A 452 -27.00 18.13 9.27
CA THR A 452 -26.96 18.44 7.83
C THR A 452 -27.75 19.70 7.49
N GLY A 453 -28.74 20.02 8.31
CA GLY A 453 -29.67 21.14 8.15
C GLY A 453 -30.29 21.53 9.48
N VAL A 454 -30.91 22.71 9.53
CA VAL A 454 -31.66 23.18 10.69
C VAL A 454 -32.92 23.87 10.19
N ASP A 455 -34.08 23.34 10.56
CA ASP A 455 -35.36 24.02 10.36
C ASP A 455 -35.59 25.01 11.51
N VAL A 456 -35.93 26.25 11.14
CA VAL A 456 -36.08 27.37 12.09
C VAL A 456 -37.54 27.74 12.16
N GLN A 457 -38.14 27.54 13.32
CA GLN A 457 -39.55 27.83 13.56
C GLN A 457 -39.74 28.96 14.57
N PRO A 458 -40.87 29.70 14.49
CA PRO A 458 -41.24 30.65 15.52
C PRO A 458 -41.36 29.97 16.88
N LEU A 459 -40.95 30.69 17.92
CA LEU A 459 -40.94 30.19 19.29
C LEU A 459 -42.37 29.90 19.80
N ASP A 460 -42.60 28.75 20.43
CA ASP A 460 -43.90 28.43 21.06
C ASP A 460 -44.09 29.24 22.34
N VAL A 461 -44.72 30.40 22.18
CA VAL A 461 -44.97 31.39 23.24
C VAL A 461 -45.83 30.81 24.36
N GLU A 462 -46.78 29.91 24.05
CA GLU A 462 -47.67 29.32 25.06
C GLU A 462 -46.91 28.34 25.96
N LYS A 463 -46.03 27.53 25.37
CA LYS A 463 -45.18 26.59 26.10
C LYS A 463 -44.19 27.33 27.02
N LEU A 464 -43.60 28.42 26.54
CA LEU A 464 -42.70 29.25 27.33
C LEU A 464 -43.38 29.98 28.49
N GLN A 465 -44.61 30.46 28.31
CA GLN A 465 -45.36 31.11 29.39
C GLN A 465 -45.69 30.15 30.55
N ARG A 466 -45.79 28.85 30.27
CA ARG A 466 -46.02 27.82 31.29
C ARG A 466 -44.75 27.49 32.11
N LEU A 467 -43.57 27.83 31.59
CA LEU A 467 -42.31 27.62 32.30
C LEU A 467 -42.06 28.73 33.34
N PRO A 468 -41.67 28.38 34.58
CA PRO A 468 -41.36 29.38 35.60
C PRO A 468 -40.20 30.29 35.17
N GLY A 469 -40.23 31.56 35.56
CA GLY A 469 -39.16 32.50 35.23
C GLY A 469 -37.86 32.23 35.98
N ILE A 470 -37.94 31.76 37.22
CA ILE A 470 -36.80 31.36 38.05
C ILE A 470 -37.10 29.98 38.64
N VAL A 471 -36.17 29.04 38.51
CA VAL A 471 -36.29 27.68 39.02
C VAL A 471 -35.08 27.33 39.88
N GLY A 472 -35.32 26.82 41.08
CA GLY A 472 -34.28 26.12 41.84
C GLY A 472 -34.22 24.66 41.38
N TYR A 473 -33.07 24.22 40.88
CA TYR A 473 -32.84 22.89 40.32
C TYR A 473 -31.79 22.13 41.13
N ILE A 474 -31.99 20.82 41.32
CA ILE A 474 -31.00 19.93 41.94
C ILE A 474 -30.44 19.04 40.84
N VAL A 475 -29.13 19.12 40.61
CA VAL A 475 -28.43 18.36 39.56
C VAL A 475 -28.62 16.86 39.76
N GLN A 476 -29.00 16.16 38.70
CA GLN A 476 -29.21 14.70 38.70
C GLN A 476 -28.02 13.98 38.05
N PRO A 477 -27.83 12.67 38.33
CA PRO A 477 -26.83 11.87 37.61
C PRO A 477 -27.04 11.91 36.08
N GLY A 478 -26.00 12.30 35.34
CA GLY A 478 -26.03 12.40 33.87
C GLY A 478 -26.46 13.77 33.31
N ASP A 479 -26.78 14.74 34.17
CA ASP A 479 -26.98 16.12 33.79
C ASP A 479 -25.66 16.78 33.37
N SER A 480 -25.74 17.71 32.44
CA SER A 480 -24.69 18.69 32.11
C SER A 480 -25.33 20.07 32.07
N LEU A 481 -24.52 21.13 32.24
CA LEU A 481 -25.05 22.49 32.11
C LEU A 481 -25.74 22.71 30.77
N TRP A 482 -25.22 22.14 29.68
CA TRP A 482 -25.87 22.14 28.37
C TRP A 482 -27.31 21.60 28.41
N LYS A 483 -27.50 20.38 28.94
CA LYS A 483 -28.83 19.74 29.01
C LYS A 483 -29.80 20.55 29.88
N ILE A 484 -29.30 21.12 30.98
CA ILE A 484 -30.09 21.94 31.89
C ILE A 484 -30.46 23.26 31.21
N ALA A 485 -29.48 23.99 30.67
CA ALA A 485 -29.69 25.29 30.03
C ALA A 485 -30.68 25.18 28.85
N LYS A 486 -30.50 24.19 27.97
CA LYS A 486 -31.43 23.87 26.88
C LYS A 486 -32.85 23.57 27.37
N LYS A 487 -32.99 22.78 28.44
CA LYS A 487 -34.30 22.41 29.01
C LYS A 487 -35.05 23.59 29.62
N PHE A 488 -34.32 24.54 30.20
CA PHE A 488 -34.91 25.69 30.89
C PHE A 488 -34.88 26.99 30.07
N HIS A 489 -34.56 26.92 28.78
CA HIS A 489 -34.47 28.06 27.86
C HIS A 489 -33.58 29.18 28.42
N THR A 490 -32.34 28.84 28.74
CA THR A 490 -31.28 29.78 29.13
C THR A 490 -29.95 29.35 28.52
N THR A 491 -28.91 30.15 28.65
CA THR A 491 -27.55 29.88 28.15
C THR A 491 -26.69 29.24 29.25
N VAL A 492 -25.63 28.52 28.86
CA VAL A 492 -24.68 27.95 29.84
C VAL A 492 -23.99 29.06 30.63
N ASP A 493 -23.62 30.14 29.94
CA ASP A 493 -22.98 31.31 30.54
C ASP A 493 -23.88 31.98 31.60
N ASN A 494 -25.17 32.18 31.31
CA ASN A 494 -26.10 32.76 32.29
C ASN A 494 -26.29 31.84 33.52
N VAL A 495 -26.31 30.51 33.32
CA VAL A 495 -26.37 29.57 34.43
C VAL A 495 -25.09 29.64 35.27
N MET A 496 -23.92 29.74 34.65
CA MET A 496 -22.65 29.89 35.35
C MET A 496 -22.56 31.21 36.12
N GLU A 497 -22.91 32.34 35.49
CA GLU A 497 -22.89 33.67 36.11
C GLU A 497 -23.86 33.74 37.31
N THR A 498 -25.10 33.27 37.12
CA THR A 498 -26.13 33.29 38.18
C THR A 498 -25.72 32.46 39.40
N ASN A 499 -24.96 31.39 39.19
CA ASN A 499 -24.53 30.46 40.25
C ASN A 499 -23.09 30.66 40.72
N GLY A 500 -22.36 31.63 40.16
CA GLY A 500 -20.95 31.88 40.48
C GLY A 500 -20.03 30.70 40.16
N LEU A 501 -20.37 29.91 39.14
CA LEU A 501 -19.57 28.75 38.72
C LEU A 501 -18.36 29.23 37.90
N THR A 502 -17.19 28.67 38.19
CA THR A 502 -15.95 28.95 37.45
C THR A 502 -15.69 27.96 36.31
N SER A 503 -16.46 26.87 36.24
CA SER A 503 -16.38 25.82 35.21
C SER A 503 -17.77 25.26 34.92
N ASP A 504 -17.90 24.57 33.80
CA ASP A 504 -19.12 23.86 33.37
C ASP A 504 -19.34 22.49 34.03
N LEU A 505 -18.34 22.03 34.80
CA LEU A 505 -18.42 20.83 35.63
C LEU A 505 -19.39 21.02 36.80
N ILE A 506 -20.42 20.17 36.85
CA ILE A 506 -21.43 20.11 37.91
C ILE A 506 -21.53 18.69 38.48
N MET A 507 -21.86 18.59 39.77
CA MET A 507 -21.97 17.31 40.48
C MET A 507 -23.42 17.00 40.88
N PRO A 508 -23.85 15.73 40.83
CA PRO A 508 -25.18 15.35 41.33
C PRO A 508 -25.42 15.80 42.77
N GLY A 509 -26.55 16.46 43.02
CA GLY A 509 -26.93 17.04 44.31
C GLY A 509 -26.61 18.53 44.47
N GLU A 510 -25.86 19.13 43.55
CA GLU A 510 -25.67 20.58 43.52
C GLU A 510 -26.97 21.33 43.25
N LYS A 511 -27.11 22.52 43.84
CA LYS A 511 -28.29 23.36 43.72
C LYS A 511 -27.98 24.53 42.80
N LEU A 512 -28.69 24.61 41.69
CA LEU A 512 -28.57 25.66 40.70
C LEU A 512 -29.83 26.54 40.70
N ILE A 513 -29.63 27.84 40.54
CA ILE A 513 -30.67 28.83 40.22
C ILE A 513 -30.65 29.02 38.71
N LEU A 514 -31.75 28.71 38.06
CA LEU A 514 -31.92 28.81 36.62
C LEU A 514 -32.87 29.97 36.31
N VAL A 515 -32.44 30.89 35.47
CA VAL A 515 -33.23 32.06 35.05
C VAL A 515 -33.55 31.90 33.57
N LYS A 516 -34.84 31.79 33.25
CA LYS A 516 -35.30 31.68 31.87
C LYS A 516 -35.05 32.99 31.14
N GLU A 517 -34.41 32.92 29.97
CA GLU A 517 -34.28 34.08 29.10
C GLU A 517 -35.59 34.35 28.37
N ILE A 518 -35.97 35.62 28.34
CA ILE A 518 -37.12 36.09 27.59
C ILE A 518 -36.55 37.03 26.54
N ALA A 519 -36.60 36.61 25.27
CA ALA A 519 -36.26 37.49 24.16
C ALA A 519 -37.10 38.77 24.26
N GLN A 520 -36.47 39.89 24.60
CA GLN A 520 -37.09 41.20 24.41
C GLN A 520 -37.07 41.46 22.91
N GLY A 521 -38.27 41.49 22.32
CA GLY A 521 -38.46 41.47 20.86
C GLY A 521 -37.95 42.68 20.11
#